data_AF-A0A956B9B8-F1
#
_entry.id   AF-A0A956B9B8-F1
#
_cell.length_a   1.000
_cell.length_b   1.000
_cell.length_c   1.000
_cell.angle_alpha   90.00
_cell.angle_beta   90.00
_cell.angle_gamma   90.00
#
_symmetry.space_group_name_H-M   'P 1'
#
loop_
_entity.id
_entity.type
_entity.pdbx_description
1 polymer ?
#
loop_
_entity_poly.entity_id
_entity_poly.type
_entity_poly.pdbx_seq_one_letter_code
_entity_poly.pdbx_strand_id
1 'polypeptide(L)'
;VLTGRHPLSFDLPEPGPRQSERMLPAAATTLAEVLHDAGYATLGGTANPNLNAQYGMAQGFDAYRDANNRAFRQNRTGEQVVDDALAALDARDPDLRGRPFYLQLMLIDAHHPRRPDPATIEAWRAPGVSETVAVYRASLARLDAALARLDEGLEARGHGASDTLFVFVADHGEGLDLPAHHGPGHGKKMYGSTVRIPWIVRGPGVGAGRRIEGLASGVDVLPTLAGLLDVQTPKGADGHDLSAWVRGDRSDVLPRERAFAYSMFHRADVGSVWTRDRQCQQFFEHDHDKTVTGCFDRQADPGFASPIADPPLLEELLAWRLARMAEGAGTPIEKTHVSDEVAEQLEALGYADE
;
A
#
# COMPACT_ATOMS: atom_id res chain seq x y z
N VAL A 1 -0.04 -5.58 3.17
CA VAL A 1 1.26 -4.93 3.46
C VAL A 1 1.57 -5.00 4.95
N LEU A 2 0.83 -4.28 5.80
CA LEU A 2 1.15 -4.11 7.23
C LEU A 2 1.18 -5.40 8.05
N THR A 3 0.40 -6.40 7.67
CA THR A 3 0.18 -7.66 8.42
C THR A 3 0.72 -8.89 7.69
N GLY A 4 1.23 -8.72 6.46
CA GLY A 4 1.58 -9.84 5.60
C GLY A 4 0.40 -10.74 5.18
N ARG A 5 -0.85 -10.29 5.35
CA ARG A 5 -2.06 -11.06 5.00
C ARG A 5 -2.97 -10.33 4.04
N HIS A 6 -3.81 -11.08 3.34
CA HIS A 6 -4.82 -10.55 2.44
C HIS A 6 -5.98 -9.90 3.23
N PRO A 7 -6.60 -8.83 2.71
CA PRO A 7 -7.72 -8.15 3.35
C PRO A 7 -8.88 -9.09 3.73
N LEU A 8 -9.17 -10.06 2.85
CA LEU A 8 -10.21 -11.08 3.07
C LEU A 8 -9.91 -12.01 4.25
N SER A 9 -8.64 -12.26 4.56
CA SER A 9 -8.22 -13.16 5.66
C SER A 9 -8.58 -12.61 7.05
N PHE A 10 -9.00 -11.34 7.13
CA PHE A 10 -9.42 -10.65 8.34
C PHE A 10 -10.83 -10.05 8.23
N ASP A 11 -11.57 -10.38 7.17
CA ASP A 11 -12.85 -9.75 6.83
C ASP A 11 -12.77 -8.19 6.90
N LEU A 12 -11.62 -7.64 6.47
CA LEU A 12 -11.38 -6.20 6.31
C LEU A 12 -11.15 -5.87 4.82
N PRO A 13 -12.14 -6.08 3.94
CA PRO A 13 -11.95 -6.00 2.49
C PRO A 13 -11.83 -4.56 1.95
N GLU A 14 -12.20 -3.58 2.76
CA GLU A 14 -12.02 -2.16 2.49
C GLU A 14 -11.03 -1.54 3.48
N PRO A 15 -10.16 -0.62 3.04
CA PRO A 15 -9.34 0.17 3.95
C PRO A 15 -10.18 1.22 4.65
N GLY A 16 -10.19 1.17 5.99
CA GLY A 16 -10.86 2.17 6.81
C GLY A 16 -12.36 1.93 7.01
N PRO A 17 -13.02 2.82 7.74
CA PRO A 17 -14.32 2.55 8.39
C PRO A 17 -15.55 2.76 7.49
N ARG A 18 -15.40 3.10 6.21
CA ARG A 18 -16.47 3.84 5.52
C ARG A 18 -17.79 3.09 5.36
N GLN A 19 -17.78 1.89 4.79
CA GLN A 19 -19.04 1.15 4.59
C GLN A 19 -19.38 0.24 5.76
N SER A 20 -18.37 -0.18 6.51
CA SER A 20 -18.52 -1.26 7.49
C SER A 20 -18.09 -0.89 8.90
N GLU A 21 -17.50 0.29 9.08
CA GLU A 21 -16.92 0.81 10.33
C GLU A 21 -15.84 -0.08 10.92
N ARG A 22 -15.30 -1.00 10.12
CA ARG A 22 -14.39 -2.04 10.58
C ARG A 22 -13.00 -1.48 10.88
N MET A 23 -12.45 -1.92 12.00
CA MET A 23 -11.08 -1.64 12.41
C MET A 23 -10.16 -2.77 11.96
N LEU A 24 -8.85 -2.49 11.93
CA LEU A 24 -7.85 -3.55 11.94
C LEU A 24 -8.08 -4.42 13.19
N PRO A 25 -8.31 -5.75 13.05
CA PRO A 25 -8.55 -6.59 14.21
C PRO A 25 -7.33 -6.65 15.13
N ALA A 26 -7.54 -6.61 16.45
CA ALA A 26 -6.46 -6.71 17.43
C ALA A 26 -5.65 -8.01 17.32
N ALA A 27 -6.25 -9.06 16.76
CA ALA A 27 -5.57 -10.34 16.50
C ALA A 27 -4.62 -10.30 15.29
N ALA A 28 -4.66 -9.25 14.47
CA ALA A 28 -3.84 -9.11 13.29
C ALA A 28 -2.45 -8.55 13.64
N THR A 29 -1.43 -9.42 13.76
CA THR A 29 -0.07 -8.95 14.05
C THR A 29 0.48 -8.06 12.91
N THR A 30 0.92 -6.85 13.25
CA THR A 30 1.51 -5.88 12.31
C THR A 30 3.04 -5.97 12.29
N LEU A 31 3.67 -5.43 11.24
CA LEU A 31 5.12 -5.25 11.19
C LEU A 31 5.62 -4.35 12.34
N ALA A 32 4.83 -3.36 12.76
CA ALA A 32 5.20 -2.50 13.88
C ALA A 32 5.28 -3.30 15.18
N GLU A 33 4.31 -4.18 15.47
CA GLU A 33 4.38 -5.08 16.63
C GLU A 33 5.58 -6.02 16.56
N VAL A 34 5.82 -6.65 15.40
CA VAL A 34 6.99 -7.53 15.21
C VAL A 34 8.29 -6.82 15.56
N LEU A 35 8.45 -5.57 15.14
CA LEU A 35 9.67 -4.80 15.41
C LEU A 35 9.72 -4.25 16.83
N HIS A 36 8.58 -3.82 17.38
CA HIS A 36 8.48 -3.41 18.77
C HIS A 36 8.89 -4.55 19.72
N ASP A 37 8.36 -5.76 19.50
CA ASP A 37 8.70 -6.96 20.27
C ASP A 37 10.16 -7.38 20.09
N ALA A 38 10.76 -7.06 18.92
CA ALA A 38 12.19 -7.23 18.66
C ALA A 38 13.06 -6.12 19.26
N GLY A 39 12.48 -5.17 19.99
CA GLY A 39 13.20 -4.11 20.71
C GLY A 39 13.46 -2.86 19.89
N TYR A 40 12.75 -2.63 18.78
CA TYR A 40 12.81 -1.37 18.04
C TYR A 40 11.95 -0.30 18.71
N ALA A 41 12.39 0.95 18.61
CA ALA A 41 11.52 2.10 18.81
C ALA A 41 10.62 2.26 17.58
N THR A 42 9.30 2.17 17.75
CA THR A 42 8.36 2.16 16.64
C THR A 42 7.59 3.48 16.55
N LEU A 43 7.81 4.22 15.48
CA LEU A 43 7.17 5.51 15.24
C LEU A 43 6.42 5.50 13.91
N GLY A 44 5.22 6.05 13.89
CA GLY A 44 4.36 6.06 12.71
C GLY A 44 3.65 7.38 12.48
N GLY A 45 3.28 7.63 11.23
CA GLY A 45 2.47 8.80 10.90
C GLY A 45 1.82 8.68 9.53
N THR A 46 0.62 9.24 9.40
CA THR A 46 -0.17 9.16 8.17
C THR A 46 -0.64 10.54 7.72
N ALA A 47 -0.80 10.73 6.41
CA ALA A 47 -1.59 11.80 5.79
C ALA A 47 -2.99 11.32 5.37
N ASN A 48 -3.26 10.01 5.44
CA ASN A 48 -4.53 9.40 5.08
C ASN A 48 -5.41 9.17 6.33
N PRO A 49 -6.60 9.80 6.43
CA PRO A 49 -7.48 9.64 7.58
C PRO A 49 -8.03 8.21 7.75
N ASN A 50 -8.12 7.40 6.69
CA ASN A 50 -8.47 5.97 6.82
C ASN A 50 -7.44 5.17 7.64
N LEU A 51 -6.24 5.73 7.83
CA LEU A 51 -5.15 5.09 8.54
C LEU A 51 -4.94 5.69 9.94
N ASN A 52 -5.92 6.39 10.50
CA ASN A 52 -5.85 6.93 11.85
C ASN A 52 -5.87 5.83 12.93
N ALA A 53 -5.29 6.13 14.09
CA ALA A 53 -5.15 5.24 15.24
C ALA A 53 -6.50 4.66 15.71
N GLN A 54 -7.58 5.44 15.63
CA GLN A 54 -8.92 5.00 16.01
C GLN A 54 -9.41 3.79 15.20
N TYR A 55 -8.81 3.48 14.05
CA TYR A 55 -9.13 2.33 13.20
C TYR A 55 -8.19 1.13 13.43
N GLY A 56 -7.43 1.12 14.53
CA GLY A 56 -6.48 0.06 14.87
C GLY A 56 -5.11 0.20 14.20
N MET A 57 -4.88 1.26 13.42
CA MET A 57 -3.69 1.42 12.59
C MET A 57 -2.43 1.84 13.36
N ALA A 58 -2.60 2.27 14.63
CA ALA A 58 -1.50 2.57 15.54
C ALA A 58 -0.98 1.34 16.32
N GLN A 59 -1.50 0.14 16.05
CA GLN A 59 -1.10 -1.07 16.74
C GLN A 59 0.39 -1.38 16.55
N GLY A 60 1.12 -1.50 17.65
CA GLY A 60 2.56 -1.77 17.68
C GLY A 60 3.47 -0.55 17.65
N PHE A 61 2.92 0.67 17.66
CA PHE A 61 3.71 1.91 17.69
C PHE A 61 3.88 2.47 19.11
N ASP A 62 5.10 2.86 19.47
CA ASP A 62 5.38 3.69 20.66
C ASP A 62 4.78 5.09 20.53
N ALA A 63 4.79 5.64 19.32
CA ALA A 63 4.09 6.88 18.98
C ALA A 63 3.56 6.84 17.55
N TYR A 64 2.29 7.21 17.39
CA TYR A 64 1.63 7.27 16.09
C TYR A 64 0.93 8.61 15.90
N ARG A 65 1.13 9.25 14.76
CA ARG A 65 0.53 10.55 14.46
C ARG A 65 -0.50 10.46 13.33
N ASP A 66 -1.75 10.69 13.69
CA ASP A 66 -2.88 10.72 12.77
C ASP A 66 -2.76 11.78 11.66
N ALA A 67 -3.54 11.57 10.60
CA ALA A 67 -3.65 12.48 9.46
C ALA A 67 -4.26 13.82 9.85
N ASN A 68 -5.11 13.82 10.87
CA ASN A 68 -5.90 14.97 11.23
C ASN A 68 -5.00 16.01 11.92
N ASN A 69 -5.01 17.21 11.37
CA ASN A 69 -4.69 18.38 12.15
C ASN A 69 -6.01 19.11 12.44
N ARG A 70 -6.47 19.11 13.71
CA ARG A 70 -7.68 19.83 14.12
C ARG A 70 -7.67 21.33 13.72
N ALA A 71 -6.51 21.89 13.39
CA ALA A 71 -6.37 23.26 12.91
C ALA A 71 -6.62 23.44 11.39
N PHE A 72 -6.62 22.37 10.59
CA PHE A 72 -6.76 22.44 9.13
C PHE A 72 -7.84 21.47 8.63
N ARG A 73 -8.81 21.99 7.86
CA ARG A 73 -9.79 21.19 7.11
C ARG A 73 -9.17 20.48 5.89
N GLN A 74 -7.88 20.14 5.95
CA GLN A 74 -7.10 19.56 4.85
C GLN A 74 -6.16 18.49 5.40
N ASN A 75 -5.93 17.46 4.58
CA ASN A 75 -4.95 16.42 4.89
C ASN A 75 -3.54 17.02 4.95
N ARG A 76 -2.71 16.44 5.81
CA ARG A 76 -1.30 16.81 5.92
C ARG A 76 -0.56 16.49 4.62
N THR A 77 0.40 17.33 4.25
CA THR A 77 1.31 17.03 3.13
C THR A 77 2.32 15.97 3.54
N GLY A 78 2.95 15.31 2.56
CA GLY A 78 4.00 14.34 2.86
C GLY A 78 5.17 14.96 3.62
N GLU A 79 5.55 16.20 3.27
CA GLU A 79 6.57 16.96 4.00
C GLU A 79 6.21 17.16 5.48
N GLN A 80 4.95 17.50 5.79
CA GLN A 80 4.49 17.65 7.17
C GLN A 80 4.52 16.32 7.93
N VAL A 81 4.19 15.20 7.27
CA VAL A 81 4.30 13.87 7.88
C VAL A 81 5.77 13.53 8.17
N VAL A 82 6.68 13.82 7.24
CA VAL A 82 8.12 13.61 7.40
C VAL A 82 8.70 14.49 8.52
N ASP A 83 8.38 15.78 8.55
CA ASP A 83 8.84 16.70 9.60
C ASP A 83 8.43 16.25 10.99
N ASP A 84 7.16 15.85 11.11
CA ASP A 84 6.63 15.40 12.39
C ASP A 84 7.22 14.06 12.81
N ALA A 85 7.59 13.18 11.86
CA ALA A 85 8.29 11.93 12.14
C ALA A 85 9.74 12.16 12.61
N LEU A 86 10.47 13.08 11.95
CA LEU A 86 11.81 13.47 12.37
C LEU A 86 11.80 14.14 13.76
N ALA A 87 10.81 15.00 14.01
CA ALA A 87 10.61 15.59 15.33
C ALA A 87 10.25 14.54 16.39
N ALA A 88 9.38 13.57 16.06
CA ALA A 88 9.04 12.46 16.95
C ALA A 88 10.26 11.57 17.24
N LEU A 89 11.12 11.35 16.24
CA LEU A 89 12.39 10.64 16.42
C LEU A 89 13.25 11.37 17.46
N ASP A 90 13.45 12.69 17.36
CA ASP A 90 14.25 13.44 18.34
C ASP A 90 13.62 13.49 19.74
N ALA A 91 12.30 13.66 19.78
CA ALA A 91 11.53 13.79 21.01
C ALA A 91 11.21 12.45 21.67
N ARG A 92 11.56 11.31 21.04
CA ARG A 92 11.26 9.98 21.57
C ARG A 92 11.79 9.80 22.99
N ASP A 93 11.11 8.92 23.73
CA ASP A 93 11.45 8.56 25.10
C ASP A 93 12.97 8.27 25.20
N PRO A 94 13.67 8.86 26.18
CA PRO A 94 15.09 8.57 26.41
C PRO A 94 15.45 7.08 26.43
N ASP A 95 14.57 6.22 26.95
CA ASP A 95 14.78 4.77 27.02
C ASP A 95 14.73 4.08 25.65
N LEU A 96 14.15 4.75 24.65
CA LEU A 96 14.09 4.31 23.25
C LEU A 96 15.26 4.87 22.41
N ARG A 97 16.06 5.82 22.92
CA ARG A 97 17.09 6.48 22.10
C ARG A 97 18.27 5.59 21.73
N GLY A 98 18.58 4.60 22.56
CA GLY A 98 19.63 3.61 22.30
C GLY A 98 19.17 2.39 21.50
N ARG A 99 17.89 2.31 21.15
CA ARG A 99 17.31 1.19 20.38
C ARG A 99 17.37 1.47 18.88
N PRO A 100 17.42 0.44 18.02
CA PRO A 100 17.13 0.64 16.59
C PRO A 100 15.70 1.17 16.43
N PHE A 101 15.40 1.87 15.34
CA PHE A 101 14.08 2.45 15.13
C PHE A 101 13.40 1.92 13.86
N TYR A 102 12.08 1.97 13.87
CA TYR A 102 11.22 1.72 12.73
C TYR A 102 10.34 2.95 12.50
N LEU A 103 10.47 3.58 11.33
CA LEU A 103 9.60 4.67 10.89
C LEU A 103 8.65 4.18 9.80
N GLN A 104 7.34 4.27 10.04
CA GLN A 104 6.32 4.01 9.03
C GLN A 104 5.57 5.29 8.68
N LEU A 105 5.77 5.79 7.46
CA LEU A 105 5.13 7.01 6.98
C LEU A 105 4.18 6.70 5.81
N MET A 106 2.91 7.04 5.96
CA MET A 106 1.88 6.85 4.94
C MET A 106 1.55 8.19 4.30
N LEU A 107 2.13 8.42 3.13
CA LEU A 107 2.02 9.69 2.40
C LEU A 107 0.89 9.60 1.35
N ILE A 108 0.29 10.72 1.01
CA ILE A 108 -0.90 10.76 0.13
C ILE A 108 -0.79 11.81 -1.00
N ASP A 109 0.38 12.42 -1.19
CA ASP A 109 0.62 13.53 -2.14
C ASP A 109 0.30 13.18 -3.60
N ALA A 110 0.41 11.89 -3.94
CA ALA A 110 0.08 11.32 -5.23
C ALA A 110 -1.32 10.69 -5.29
N HIS A 111 -2.24 11.05 -4.39
CA HIS A 111 -3.65 10.66 -4.46
C HIS A 111 -4.51 11.83 -4.98
N HIS A 112 -5.68 11.53 -5.53
CA HIS A 112 -6.65 12.55 -5.93
C HIS A 112 -7.47 13.05 -4.71
N PRO A 113 -7.81 14.35 -4.57
CA PRO A 113 -7.49 15.47 -5.43
C PRO A 113 -6.05 15.94 -5.27
N ARG A 114 -5.35 16.05 -6.41
CA ARG A 114 -3.98 16.53 -6.47
C ARG A 114 -3.96 18.05 -6.48
N ARG A 115 -3.10 18.64 -5.66
CA ARG A 115 -2.94 20.11 -5.58
C ARG A 115 -1.47 20.56 -5.63
N PRO A 116 -0.66 20.08 -6.61
CA PRO A 116 0.64 20.69 -6.85
C PRO A 116 0.47 22.15 -7.28
N ASP A 117 1.46 23.00 -7.02
CA ASP A 117 1.42 24.39 -7.45
C ASP A 117 1.54 24.49 -8.99
N PRO A 118 1.00 25.57 -9.60
CA PRO A 118 1.02 25.72 -11.06
C PRO A 118 2.40 25.69 -11.70
N ALA A 119 3.44 26.18 -11.01
CA ALA A 119 4.79 26.21 -11.56
C ALA A 119 5.38 24.79 -11.64
N THR A 120 5.13 23.96 -10.64
CA THR A 120 5.50 22.53 -10.68
C THR A 120 4.75 21.78 -11.78
N ILE A 121 3.46 22.06 -12.00
CA ILE A 121 2.69 21.44 -13.10
C ILE A 121 3.31 21.81 -14.47
N GLU A 122 3.65 23.09 -14.66
CA GLU A 122 4.20 23.59 -15.93
C GLU A 122 5.50 22.87 -16.31
N ALA A 123 6.35 22.53 -15.34
CA ALA A 123 7.59 21.78 -15.57
C ALA A 123 7.36 20.38 -16.17
N TRP A 124 6.15 19.81 -16.01
CA TRP A 124 5.78 18.50 -16.51
C TRP A 124 4.90 18.53 -17.77
N ARG A 125 4.56 19.72 -18.28
CA ARG A 125 3.85 19.86 -19.55
C ARG A 125 4.81 19.66 -20.72
N ALA A 126 4.41 18.80 -21.65
CA ALA A 126 5.14 18.54 -22.88
C ALA A 126 4.18 18.05 -23.98
N PRO A 127 4.54 18.19 -25.28
CA PRO A 127 3.75 17.62 -26.36
C PRO A 127 3.47 16.13 -26.13
N GLY A 128 2.19 15.73 -26.16
CA GLY A 128 1.76 14.34 -25.93
C GLY A 128 1.58 13.94 -24.47
N VAL A 129 1.83 14.83 -23.50
CA VAL A 129 1.52 14.64 -22.08
C VAL A 129 0.19 15.33 -21.79
N SER A 130 -0.80 14.58 -21.30
CA SER A 130 -2.07 15.15 -20.87
C SER A 130 -1.91 16.01 -19.62
N GLU A 131 -2.88 16.88 -19.35
CA GLU A 131 -2.92 17.63 -18.10
C GLU A 131 -2.99 16.69 -16.89
N THR A 132 -3.78 15.61 -16.95
CA THR A 132 -3.88 14.59 -15.90
C THR A 132 -2.51 14.04 -15.52
N VAL A 133 -1.70 13.68 -16.52
CA VAL A 133 -0.36 13.09 -16.32
C VAL A 133 0.62 14.15 -15.85
N ALA A 134 0.55 15.39 -16.36
CA ALA A 134 1.39 16.48 -15.88
C ALA A 134 1.14 16.78 -14.39
N VAL A 135 -0.12 16.87 -13.97
CA VAL A 135 -0.51 17.05 -12.57
C VAL A 135 -0.08 15.85 -11.72
N TYR A 136 -0.23 14.61 -12.22
CA TYR A 136 0.23 13.42 -11.50
C TYR A 136 1.74 13.42 -11.28
N ARG A 137 2.54 13.73 -12.31
CA ARG A 137 4.00 13.83 -12.20
C ARG A 137 4.44 14.96 -11.27
N ALA A 138 3.74 16.08 -11.29
CA ALA A 138 3.97 17.18 -10.34
C ALA A 138 3.70 16.75 -8.89
N SER A 139 2.64 15.98 -8.64
CA SER A 139 2.38 15.35 -7.34
C SER A 139 3.46 14.34 -6.93
N LEU A 140 3.96 13.52 -7.87
CA LEU A 140 5.06 12.61 -7.61
C LEU A 140 6.36 13.35 -7.28
N ALA A 141 6.64 14.49 -7.91
CA ALA A 141 7.80 15.32 -7.58
C ALA A 141 7.73 15.87 -6.14
N ARG A 142 6.53 16.19 -5.65
CA ARG A 142 6.33 16.57 -4.24
C ARG A 142 6.54 15.40 -3.28
N LEU A 143 6.05 14.21 -3.64
CA LEU A 143 6.31 12.99 -2.88
C LEU A 143 7.82 12.72 -2.82
N ASP A 144 8.52 12.80 -3.95
CA ASP A 144 9.98 12.62 -4.06
C ASP A 144 10.74 13.63 -3.19
N ALA A 145 10.34 14.91 -3.19
CA ALA A 145 10.92 15.93 -2.32
C ALA A 145 10.72 15.61 -0.82
N ALA A 146 9.55 15.08 -0.43
CA ALA A 146 9.32 14.62 0.95
C ALA A 146 10.21 13.43 1.31
N LEU A 147 10.44 12.49 0.39
CA LEU A 147 11.35 11.37 0.61
C LEU A 147 12.81 11.83 0.70
N ALA A 148 13.24 12.77 -0.14
CA ALA A 148 14.57 13.38 -0.05
C ALA A 148 14.79 14.07 1.29
N ARG A 149 13.78 14.83 1.75
CA ARG A 149 13.80 15.47 3.07
C ARG A 149 13.91 14.47 4.22
N LEU A 150 13.26 13.31 4.12
CA LEU A 150 13.41 12.23 5.11
C LEU A 150 14.85 11.69 5.11
N ASP A 151 15.40 11.38 3.94
CA ASP A 151 16.78 10.87 3.79
C ASP A 151 17.80 11.86 4.37
N GLU A 152 17.73 13.13 3.96
CA GLU A 152 18.58 14.20 4.47
C GLU A 152 18.41 14.42 5.99
N GLY A 153 17.17 14.35 6.47
CA GLY A 153 16.85 14.49 7.89
C GLY A 153 17.41 13.35 8.75
N LEU A 154 17.40 12.12 8.23
CA LEU A 154 18.01 10.96 8.89
C LEU A 154 19.54 11.05 8.86
N GLU A 155 20.14 11.40 7.71
CA GLU A 155 21.59 11.56 7.56
C GLU A 155 22.13 12.63 8.52
N ALA A 156 21.41 13.76 8.68
CA ALA A 156 21.76 14.81 9.64
C ALA A 156 21.73 14.34 11.11
N ARG A 157 21.02 13.25 11.40
CA ARG A 157 20.94 12.60 12.72
C ARG A 157 21.91 11.42 12.86
N GLY A 158 22.76 11.20 11.85
CA GLY A 158 23.75 10.12 11.83
C GLY A 158 23.18 8.77 11.39
N HIS A 159 21.99 8.75 10.77
CA HIS A 159 21.35 7.56 10.23
C HIS A 159 21.36 7.62 8.71
N GLY A 160 22.21 6.81 8.09
CA GLY A 160 22.44 6.87 6.65
C GLY A 160 22.22 5.53 5.95
N ALA A 161 22.54 5.48 4.66
CA ALA A 161 22.32 4.27 3.86
C ALA A 161 23.11 3.03 4.36
N SER A 162 24.13 3.20 5.21
CA SER A 162 24.93 2.11 5.78
C SER A 162 24.32 1.44 7.01
N ASP A 163 23.42 2.11 7.73
CA ASP A 163 22.79 1.59 8.96
C ASP A 163 21.25 1.55 8.88
N THR A 164 20.67 2.12 7.82
CA THR A 164 19.22 2.26 7.66
C THR A 164 18.72 1.50 6.43
N LEU A 165 17.73 0.62 6.65
CA LEU A 165 16.98 -0.02 5.58
C LEU A 165 15.82 0.89 5.14
N PHE A 166 15.95 1.51 3.98
CA PHE A 166 14.90 2.29 3.35
C PHE A 166 14.00 1.41 2.49
N VAL A 167 12.69 1.46 2.75
CA VAL A 167 11.68 0.66 2.04
C VAL A 167 10.61 1.60 1.49
N PHE A 168 10.37 1.53 0.19
CA PHE A 168 9.29 2.25 -0.47
C PHE A 168 8.33 1.27 -1.14
N VAL A 169 7.06 1.36 -0.76
CA VAL A 169 5.98 0.54 -1.33
C VAL A 169 4.74 1.41 -1.50
N ALA A 170 4.06 1.30 -2.64
CA ALA A 170 2.74 1.90 -2.80
C ALA A 170 1.65 0.88 -2.40
N ASP A 171 0.50 1.37 -1.96
CA ASP A 171 -0.67 0.56 -1.69
C ASP A 171 -1.37 0.11 -2.98
N HIS A 172 -1.46 1.01 -3.97
CA HIS A 172 -1.97 0.74 -5.31
C HIS A 172 -1.41 1.73 -6.35
N GLY A 173 -1.79 1.54 -7.61
CA GLY A 173 -1.51 2.45 -8.73
C GLY A 173 -2.75 3.25 -9.16
N GLU A 174 -2.74 3.81 -10.36
CA GLU A 174 -3.80 4.71 -10.85
C GLU A 174 -4.09 4.45 -12.34
N GLY A 175 -5.35 4.63 -12.77
CA GLY A 175 -5.72 4.54 -14.19
C GLY A 175 -5.30 5.75 -15.04
N LEU A 176 -5.22 6.95 -14.45
CA LEU A 176 -4.95 8.22 -15.12
C LEU A 176 -5.83 8.43 -16.37
N ASP A 177 -5.24 8.46 -17.57
CA ASP A 177 -5.96 8.68 -18.83
C ASP A 177 -6.48 7.39 -19.48
N LEU A 178 -6.56 6.29 -18.73
CA LEU A 178 -7.02 5.00 -19.23
C LEU A 178 -8.43 4.70 -18.68
N PRO A 179 -9.52 5.10 -19.37
CA PRO A 179 -10.89 4.81 -18.93
C PRO A 179 -11.16 3.33 -18.67
N ALA A 180 -10.56 2.45 -19.49
CA ALA A 180 -10.63 1.01 -19.32
C ALA A 180 -10.08 0.58 -17.94
N HIS A 181 -9.05 1.27 -17.45
CA HIS A 181 -8.35 1.01 -16.19
C HIS A 181 -8.80 1.91 -15.02
N HIS A 182 -10.04 2.41 -15.07
CA HIS A 182 -10.67 3.28 -14.06
C HIS A 182 -10.52 4.79 -14.32
N GLY A 183 -9.80 5.21 -15.36
CA GLY A 183 -9.59 6.63 -15.65
C GLY A 183 -8.90 7.32 -14.46
N PRO A 184 -9.31 8.53 -14.03
CA PRO A 184 -8.57 9.31 -13.04
C PRO A 184 -8.59 8.75 -11.61
N GLY A 185 -9.24 7.60 -11.37
CA GLY A 185 -9.32 6.96 -10.05
C GLY A 185 -8.79 5.51 -10.04
N HIS A 186 -9.23 4.74 -9.05
CA HIS A 186 -8.79 3.37 -8.77
C HIS A 186 -9.83 2.58 -7.93
N GLY A 187 -9.51 1.33 -7.58
CA GLY A 187 -10.30 0.51 -6.64
C GLY A 187 -11.34 -0.42 -7.30
N LYS A 188 -12.14 0.07 -8.27
CA LYS A 188 -13.18 -0.77 -8.93
C LYS A 188 -12.66 -1.66 -10.08
N LYS A 189 -11.38 -1.52 -10.50
CA LYS A 189 -10.81 -2.28 -11.63
C LYS A 189 -9.35 -2.69 -11.38
N MET A 190 -8.99 -3.92 -11.74
CA MET A 190 -7.74 -4.58 -11.31
C MET A 190 -6.71 -4.74 -12.44
N TYR A 191 -6.47 -3.66 -13.19
CA TYR A 191 -5.53 -3.66 -14.30
C TYR A 191 -4.09 -3.40 -13.83
N GLY A 192 -3.12 -3.65 -14.70
CA GLY A 192 -1.70 -3.46 -14.36
C GLY A 192 -1.38 -2.05 -13.87
N SER A 193 -2.02 -1.02 -14.39
CA SER A 193 -1.80 0.35 -13.92
C SER A 193 -2.32 0.62 -12.50
N THR A 194 -3.28 -0.17 -11.99
CA THR A 194 -3.86 0.01 -10.65
C THR A 194 -3.29 -0.94 -9.61
N VAL A 195 -2.69 -2.07 -9.99
CA VAL A 195 -2.15 -3.05 -9.01
C VAL A 195 -0.64 -3.30 -9.11
N ARG A 196 0.02 -2.85 -10.18
CA ARG A 196 1.48 -2.93 -10.29
C ARG A 196 2.11 -1.73 -9.58
N ILE A 197 2.53 -1.96 -8.35
CA ILE A 197 3.09 -0.96 -7.46
C ILE A 197 4.63 -0.98 -7.46
N PRO A 198 5.30 0.14 -7.12
CA PRO A 198 6.69 0.11 -6.70
C PRO A 198 6.82 -0.70 -5.40
N TRP A 199 7.87 -1.52 -5.33
CA TRP A 199 8.37 -2.14 -4.10
C TRP A 199 9.90 -2.10 -4.18
N ILE A 200 10.51 -1.15 -3.48
CA ILE A 200 11.92 -0.79 -3.56
C ILE A 200 12.52 -0.90 -2.17
N VAL A 201 13.71 -1.49 -2.09
CA VAL A 201 14.47 -1.62 -0.84
C VAL A 201 15.91 -1.15 -1.11
N ARG A 202 16.45 -0.31 -0.23
CA ARG A 202 17.85 0.17 -0.25
C ARG A 202 18.39 0.13 1.17
N GLY A 203 19.62 -0.32 1.37
CA GLY A 203 20.27 -0.25 2.69
C GLY A 203 21.27 -1.37 2.91
N PRO A 204 21.71 -1.57 4.17
CA PRO A 204 22.66 -2.61 4.51
C PRO A 204 22.11 -4.00 4.19
N GLY A 205 22.97 -4.87 3.64
CA GLY A 205 22.61 -6.24 3.29
C GLY A 205 21.71 -6.39 2.06
N VAL A 206 21.40 -5.31 1.32
CA VAL A 206 20.59 -5.33 0.10
C VAL A 206 21.50 -5.35 -1.14
N GLY A 207 21.19 -6.22 -2.11
CA GLY A 207 21.93 -6.30 -3.37
C GLY A 207 21.71 -5.06 -4.24
N ALA A 208 22.74 -4.22 -4.39
CA ALA A 208 22.65 -2.94 -5.08
C ALA A 208 22.34 -3.05 -6.59
N GLY A 209 21.51 -2.15 -7.10
CA GLY A 209 21.23 -2.01 -8.54
C GLY A 209 20.46 -3.18 -9.17
N ARG A 210 19.82 -4.02 -8.35
CA ARG A 210 19.13 -5.22 -8.82
C ARG A 210 17.66 -4.96 -9.09
N ARG A 211 17.16 -5.66 -10.10
CA ARG A 211 15.74 -5.83 -10.37
C ARG A 211 15.43 -7.32 -10.26
N ILE A 212 14.51 -7.66 -9.37
CA ILE A 212 14.09 -9.04 -9.12
C ILE A 212 12.91 -9.34 -10.04
N GLU A 213 13.07 -10.33 -10.92
CA GLU A 213 12.05 -10.73 -11.88
C GLU A 213 11.12 -11.79 -11.27
N GLY A 214 9.84 -11.75 -11.62
CA GLY A 214 8.81 -12.69 -11.16
C GLY A 214 7.61 -11.99 -10.53
N LEU A 215 6.76 -12.77 -9.85
CA LEU A 215 5.58 -12.25 -9.16
C LEU A 215 5.91 -12.00 -7.69
N ALA A 216 5.53 -10.82 -7.23
CA ALA A 216 5.53 -10.41 -5.84
C ALA A 216 4.15 -9.84 -5.51
N SER A 217 3.78 -9.85 -4.23
CA SER A 217 2.54 -9.29 -3.72
C SER A 217 2.78 -8.44 -2.49
N GLY A 218 1.89 -7.49 -2.21
CA GLY A 218 1.96 -6.67 -0.99
C GLY A 218 1.90 -7.48 0.31
N VAL A 219 1.47 -8.75 0.28
CA VAL A 219 1.56 -9.66 1.43
C VAL A 219 2.99 -10.14 1.71
N ASP A 220 3.90 -10.07 0.73
CA ASP A 220 5.31 -10.49 0.86
C ASP A 220 6.17 -9.47 1.63
N VAL A 221 5.70 -8.23 1.76
CA VAL A 221 6.48 -7.14 2.36
C VAL A 221 6.88 -7.47 3.80
N LEU A 222 5.92 -7.81 4.65
CA LEU A 222 6.20 -8.13 6.05
C LEU A 222 7.19 -9.30 6.20
N PRO A 223 6.92 -10.52 5.67
CA PRO A 223 7.85 -11.65 5.84
C PRO A 223 9.23 -11.37 5.25
N THR A 224 9.32 -10.62 4.15
CA THR A 224 10.61 -10.21 3.56
C THR A 224 11.39 -9.27 4.48
N LEU A 225 10.73 -8.27 5.08
CA LEU A 225 11.39 -7.37 6.02
C LEU A 225 11.78 -8.09 7.32
N ALA A 226 10.94 -9.01 7.79
CA ALA A 226 11.27 -9.85 8.93
C ALA A 226 12.53 -10.69 8.67
N GLY A 227 12.63 -11.33 7.49
CA GLY A 227 13.82 -12.09 7.08
C GLY A 227 15.07 -11.23 6.84
N LEU A 228 14.93 -9.98 6.39
CA LEU A 228 16.06 -9.05 6.26
C LEU A 228 16.61 -8.59 7.62
N LEU A 229 15.72 -8.39 8.59
CA LEU A 229 16.05 -7.91 9.93
C LEU A 229 16.33 -9.04 10.94
N ASP A 230 16.25 -10.30 10.50
CA ASP A 230 16.42 -11.51 11.32
C ASP A 230 15.47 -11.54 12.54
N VAL A 231 14.22 -11.10 12.32
CA VAL A 231 13.14 -11.14 13.31
C VAL A 231 12.09 -12.17 12.91
N GLN A 232 11.30 -12.60 13.89
CA GLN A 232 10.30 -13.64 13.66
C GLN A 232 9.19 -13.15 12.73
N THR A 233 8.95 -13.89 11.64
CA THR A 233 7.76 -13.68 10.81
C THR A 233 6.51 -14.11 11.60
N PRO A 234 5.45 -13.28 11.65
CA PRO A 234 4.17 -13.62 12.26
C PRO A 234 3.61 -14.94 11.74
N LYS A 235 3.00 -15.71 12.65
CA LYS A 235 2.26 -16.91 12.27
C LYS A 235 1.06 -16.51 11.40
N GLY A 236 0.83 -17.26 10.33
CA GLY A 236 -0.33 -17.05 9.46
C GLY A 236 -0.15 -15.93 8.42
N ALA A 237 1.05 -15.40 8.21
CA ALA A 237 1.33 -14.55 7.06
C ALA A 237 1.01 -15.31 5.74
N ASP A 238 0.30 -14.64 4.82
CA ASP A 238 -0.02 -15.15 3.48
C ASP A 238 1.15 -14.94 2.50
N GLY A 239 2.10 -14.06 2.85
CA GLY A 239 3.27 -13.75 2.06
C GLY A 239 4.42 -14.75 2.22
N HIS A 240 5.36 -14.67 1.28
CA HIS A 240 6.62 -15.40 1.28
C HIS A 240 7.76 -14.48 1.67
N ASP A 241 8.74 -15.01 2.40
CA ASP A 241 9.99 -14.32 2.64
C ASP A 241 10.84 -14.30 1.36
N LEU A 242 11.03 -13.10 0.79
CA LEU A 242 11.86 -12.89 -0.40
C LEU A 242 13.25 -12.35 -0.07
N SER A 243 13.66 -12.35 1.20
CA SER A 243 14.91 -11.73 1.68
C SER A 243 16.14 -12.27 0.97
N ALA A 244 16.21 -13.57 0.65
CA ALA A 244 17.33 -14.15 -0.10
C ALA A 244 17.51 -13.53 -1.50
N TRP A 245 16.40 -13.18 -2.18
CA TRP A 245 16.47 -12.46 -3.45
C TRP A 245 16.82 -10.99 -3.23
N VAL A 246 16.32 -10.35 -2.18
CA VAL A 246 16.67 -8.95 -1.86
C VAL A 246 18.16 -8.82 -1.50
N ARG A 247 18.73 -9.78 -0.76
CA ARG A 247 20.13 -9.79 -0.33
C ARG A 247 21.14 -9.94 -1.47
N GLY A 248 20.78 -10.66 -2.54
CA GLY A 248 21.78 -11.06 -3.55
C GLY A 248 22.00 -12.56 -3.65
N ASP A 249 21.59 -13.30 -2.63
CA ASP A 249 21.90 -14.72 -2.45
C ASP A 249 21.22 -15.60 -3.50
N ARG A 250 20.10 -15.12 -4.07
CA ARG A 250 19.36 -15.75 -5.15
C ARG A 250 19.21 -14.80 -6.33
N SER A 251 19.35 -15.33 -7.54
CA SER A 251 19.25 -14.59 -8.81
C SER A 251 18.31 -15.20 -9.83
N ASP A 252 17.71 -16.35 -9.50
CA ASP A 252 16.62 -16.93 -10.28
C ASP A 252 15.30 -16.17 -10.08
N VAL A 253 14.36 -16.41 -10.98
CA VAL A 253 13.03 -15.79 -10.95
C VAL A 253 12.30 -16.18 -9.67
N LEU A 254 11.53 -15.25 -9.09
CA LEU A 254 10.70 -15.55 -7.92
C LEU A 254 9.78 -16.76 -8.19
N PRO A 255 9.70 -17.72 -7.26
CA PRO A 255 8.99 -18.99 -7.49
C PRO A 255 7.47 -18.85 -7.46
N ARG A 256 6.93 -17.68 -7.10
CA ARG A 256 5.50 -17.43 -7.02
C ARG A 256 4.86 -17.54 -8.41
N GLU A 257 4.04 -18.55 -8.60
CA GLU A 257 3.31 -18.77 -9.87
C GLU A 257 2.01 -17.96 -9.96
N ARG A 258 1.46 -17.54 -8.81
CA ARG A 258 0.17 -16.88 -8.67
C ARG A 258 0.25 -15.72 -7.70
N ALA A 259 -0.25 -14.55 -8.10
CA ALA A 259 -0.47 -13.43 -7.20
C ALA A 259 -1.93 -12.99 -7.27
N PHE A 260 -2.56 -12.84 -6.12
CA PHE A 260 -3.96 -12.45 -6.00
C PHE A 260 -4.07 -11.03 -5.48
N ALA A 261 -5.03 -10.28 -6.01
CA ALA A 261 -5.42 -8.96 -5.52
C ALA A 261 -6.94 -8.89 -5.42
N TYR A 262 -7.42 -8.08 -4.49
CA TYR A 262 -8.84 -8.00 -4.16
C TYR A 262 -9.20 -6.62 -3.64
N SER A 263 -10.40 -6.15 -3.96
CA SER A 263 -10.98 -4.91 -3.43
C SER A 263 -12.49 -5.09 -3.26
N MET A 264 -13.04 -4.44 -2.24
CA MET A 264 -14.47 -4.15 -2.10
C MET A 264 -14.74 -2.65 -2.14
N PHE A 265 -14.01 -1.86 -2.93
CA PHE A 265 -14.17 -0.41 -2.94
C PHE A 265 -15.48 0.04 -3.60
N HIS A 266 -16.30 0.85 -2.92
CA HIS A 266 -17.54 1.41 -3.48
C HIS A 266 -18.50 0.33 -4.01
N ARG A 267 -18.69 -0.75 -3.24
CA ARG A 267 -19.48 -1.94 -3.61
C ARG A 267 -18.90 -2.77 -4.76
N ALA A 268 -17.77 -2.36 -5.36
CA ALA A 268 -17.12 -3.19 -6.35
C ALA A 268 -16.39 -4.34 -5.66
N ASP A 269 -17.05 -5.50 -5.56
CA ASP A 269 -16.45 -6.76 -5.15
C ASP A 269 -15.69 -7.35 -6.35
N VAL A 270 -14.38 -7.11 -6.41
CA VAL A 270 -13.53 -7.51 -7.55
C VAL A 270 -12.24 -8.17 -7.10
N GLY A 271 -11.95 -9.32 -7.69
CA GLY A 271 -10.72 -10.07 -7.50
C GLY A 271 -9.93 -10.16 -8.80
N SER A 272 -8.62 -10.32 -8.68
CA SER A 272 -7.77 -10.68 -9.81
C SER A 272 -6.71 -11.70 -9.42
N VAL A 273 -6.34 -12.53 -10.39
CA VAL A 273 -5.22 -13.46 -10.30
C VAL A 273 -4.24 -13.18 -11.44
N TRP A 274 -2.96 -13.18 -11.08
CA TRP A 274 -1.85 -12.87 -11.96
C TRP A 274 -0.92 -14.08 -12.03
N THR A 275 -0.60 -14.49 -13.25
CA THR A 275 0.48 -15.44 -13.56
C THR A 275 1.56 -14.70 -14.35
N ARG A 276 2.66 -15.35 -14.72
CA ARG A 276 3.69 -14.75 -15.59
C ARG A 276 3.08 -14.17 -16.89
N ASP A 277 2.13 -14.89 -17.48
CA ASP A 277 1.64 -14.61 -18.84
C ASP A 277 0.16 -14.21 -18.88
N ARG A 278 -0.56 -14.35 -17.76
CA ARG A 278 -2.00 -14.08 -17.67
C ARG A 278 -2.33 -13.13 -16.54
N GLN A 279 -3.36 -12.34 -16.75
CA GLN A 279 -4.10 -11.65 -15.71
C GLN A 279 -5.57 -11.95 -15.92
N CYS A 280 -6.26 -12.42 -14.89
CA CYS A 280 -7.70 -12.58 -14.90
C CYS A 280 -8.31 -11.72 -13.82
N GLN A 281 -9.49 -11.15 -14.08
CA GLN A 281 -10.28 -10.46 -13.07
C GLN A 281 -11.75 -10.89 -13.14
N GLN A 282 -12.39 -10.85 -11.98
CA GLN A 282 -13.79 -11.26 -11.82
C GLN A 282 -14.48 -10.36 -10.79
N PHE A 283 -15.69 -9.93 -11.13
CA PHE A 283 -16.62 -9.23 -10.23
C PHE A 283 -17.56 -10.24 -9.56
N PHE A 284 -17.96 -9.98 -8.31
CA PHE A 284 -18.73 -10.92 -7.49
C PHE A 284 -20.12 -10.39 -7.02
N GLU A 285 -20.63 -9.27 -7.55
CA GLU A 285 -21.97 -8.71 -7.24
C GLU A 285 -23.08 -8.92 -8.33
N HIS A 286 -24.34 -8.59 -7.98
CA HIS A 286 -25.60 -9.07 -8.59
C HIS A 286 -26.23 -8.20 -9.70
N ASP A 287 -25.88 -6.93 -9.88
CA ASP A 287 -26.32 -6.10 -11.03
C ASP A 287 -25.46 -4.84 -11.15
N HIS A 288 -25.37 -4.31 -12.36
CA HIS A 288 -24.69 -3.08 -12.82
C HIS A 288 -23.31 -3.23 -13.48
N ASP A 289 -23.42 -3.28 -14.81
CA ASP A 289 -22.45 -2.98 -15.86
C ASP A 289 -21.16 -3.80 -15.90
N LYS A 290 -21.30 -4.89 -16.67
CA LYS A 290 -20.31 -5.58 -17.52
C LYS A 290 -19.03 -4.77 -17.79
N THR A 291 -18.15 -4.73 -16.82
CA THR A 291 -16.72 -4.54 -17.06
C THR A 291 -16.05 -5.90 -17.03
N VAL A 292 -14.99 -6.04 -17.82
CA VAL A 292 -14.54 -7.31 -18.39
C VAL A 292 -14.21 -8.37 -17.32
N THR A 293 -15.17 -9.25 -17.04
CA THR A 293 -14.89 -10.59 -16.51
C THR A 293 -14.16 -11.35 -17.62
N GLY A 294 -12.89 -11.62 -17.41
CA GLY A 294 -12.06 -12.19 -18.45
C GLY A 294 -10.60 -12.18 -18.08
N CYS A 295 -9.84 -12.89 -18.90
CA CYS A 295 -8.41 -12.99 -18.77
C CYS A 295 -7.74 -12.23 -19.91
N PHE A 296 -6.48 -11.90 -19.74
CA PHE A 296 -5.72 -11.13 -20.71
C PHE A 296 -4.31 -11.69 -20.80
N ASP A 297 -3.75 -11.67 -22.00
CA ASP A 297 -2.37 -12.03 -22.21
C ASP A 297 -1.48 -10.83 -21.84
N ARG A 298 -0.63 -10.99 -20.83
CA ARG A 298 0.21 -9.89 -20.32
C ARG A 298 1.31 -9.45 -21.29
N GLN A 299 1.67 -10.30 -22.26
CA GLN A 299 2.73 -10.03 -23.22
C GLN A 299 2.14 -9.53 -24.55
N ALA A 300 1.11 -10.21 -25.05
CA ALA A 300 0.46 -9.89 -26.32
C ALA A 300 -0.54 -8.74 -26.21
N ASP A 301 -1.10 -8.49 -25.02
CA ASP A 301 -2.09 -7.44 -24.75
C ASP A 301 -1.74 -6.65 -23.47
N PRO A 302 -0.64 -5.86 -23.49
CA PRO A 302 -0.21 -5.10 -22.32
C PRO A 302 -1.18 -3.97 -21.92
N GLY A 303 -2.09 -3.61 -22.83
CA GLY A 303 -3.18 -2.65 -22.59
C GLY A 303 -4.47 -3.30 -22.07
N PHE A 304 -4.49 -4.64 -21.92
CA PHE A 304 -5.63 -5.40 -21.43
C PHE A 304 -6.94 -5.05 -22.17
N ALA A 305 -6.86 -4.88 -23.49
CA ALA A 305 -7.97 -4.46 -24.35
C ALA A 305 -8.79 -5.63 -24.89
N SER A 306 -8.19 -6.83 -24.99
CA SER A 306 -8.74 -7.99 -25.69
C SER A 306 -8.88 -9.18 -24.74
N PRO A 307 -10.06 -9.37 -24.11
CA PRO A 307 -10.24 -10.49 -23.21
C PRO A 307 -10.18 -11.84 -23.92
N ILE A 308 -9.59 -12.80 -23.22
CA ILE A 308 -9.55 -14.22 -23.54
C ILE A 308 -10.23 -15.03 -22.43
N ALA A 309 -10.68 -16.23 -22.76
CA ALA A 309 -11.22 -17.16 -21.78
C ALA A 309 -10.11 -18.00 -21.15
N ASP A 310 -10.09 -18.09 -19.83
CA ASP A 310 -9.26 -19.04 -19.07
C ASP A 310 -10.07 -19.53 -17.85
N PRO A 311 -11.08 -20.40 -18.06
CA PRO A 311 -11.95 -20.87 -16.98
C PRO A 311 -11.20 -21.48 -15.79
N PRO A 312 -10.15 -22.31 -15.96
CA PRO A 312 -9.39 -22.85 -14.84
C PRO A 312 -8.80 -21.77 -13.93
N LEU A 313 -8.26 -20.69 -14.51
CA LEU A 313 -7.65 -19.62 -13.72
C LEU A 313 -8.70 -18.74 -13.00
N LEU A 314 -9.89 -18.57 -13.59
CA LEU A 314 -11.02 -17.93 -12.92
C LEU A 314 -11.60 -18.78 -11.79
N GLU A 315 -11.68 -20.10 -11.98
CA GLU A 315 -12.07 -21.04 -10.91
C GLU A 315 -11.07 -21.02 -9.75
N GLU A 316 -9.77 -20.94 -10.05
CA GLU A 316 -8.71 -20.79 -9.05
C GLU A 316 -8.87 -19.49 -8.24
N LEU A 317 -9.17 -18.36 -8.91
CA LEU A 317 -9.47 -17.08 -8.25
C LEU A 317 -10.67 -17.17 -7.31
N LEU A 318 -11.76 -17.81 -7.77
CA LEU A 318 -12.95 -18.00 -6.94
C LEU A 318 -12.65 -18.89 -5.72
N ALA A 319 -11.95 -20.00 -5.93
CA ALA A 319 -11.57 -20.92 -4.85
C ALA A 319 -10.67 -20.21 -3.81
N TRP A 320 -9.68 -19.43 -4.27
CA TRP A 320 -8.85 -18.61 -3.41
C TRP A 320 -9.69 -17.61 -2.61
N ARG A 321 -10.61 -16.87 -3.25
CA ARG A 321 -11.48 -15.89 -2.59
C ARG A 321 -12.31 -16.54 -1.48
N LEU A 322 -12.98 -17.66 -1.78
CA LEU A 322 -13.81 -18.39 -0.82
C LEU A 322 -12.99 -18.89 0.38
N ALA A 323 -11.78 -19.38 0.14
CA ALA A 323 -10.88 -19.83 1.20
C ALA A 323 -10.47 -18.67 2.13
N ARG A 324 -10.11 -17.50 1.57
CA ARG A 324 -9.75 -16.32 2.38
C ARG A 324 -10.94 -15.78 3.16
N MET A 325 -12.14 -15.74 2.57
CA MET A 325 -13.35 -15.33 3.27
C MET A 325 -13.71 -16.26 4.43
N ALA A 326 -13.58 -17.58 4.24
CA ALA A 326 -13.82 -18.55 5.30
C ALA A 326 -12.86 -18.38 6.48
N GLU A 327 -11.61 -18.04 6.19
CA GLU A 327 -10.59 -17.70 7.19
C GLU A 327 -10.93 -16.39 7.94
N GLY A 328 -11.32 -15.35 7.20
CA GLY A 328 -11.74 -14.06 7.77
C GLY A 328 -12.99 -14.14 8.65
N ALA A 329 -13.97 -14.97 8.28
CA ALA A 329 -15.21 -15.15 9.05
C ALA A 329 -15.00 -15.65 10.49
N GLY A 330 -13.84 -16.27 10.78
CA GLY A 330 -13.46 -16.69 12.13
C GLY A 330 -12.79 -15.60 12.98
N THR A 331 -12.48 -14.43 12.40
CA THR A 331 -11.76 -13.35 13.09
C THR A 331 -12.76 -12.30 13.60
N PRO A 332 -12.86 -12.07 14.92
CA PRO A 332 -13.68 -10.98 15.45
C PRO A 332 -13.18 -9.64 14.94
N ILE A 333 -14.09 -8.83 14.39
CA ILE A 333 -13.80 -7.47 13.94
C ILE A 333 -14.57 -6.49 14.80
N GLU A 334 -13.83 -5.56 15.39
CA GLU A 334 -14.40 -4.42 16.08
C GLU A 334 -14.80 -3.33 15.08
N LYS A 335 -15.84 -2.59 15.44
CA LYS A 335 -16.33 -1.45 14.68
C LYS A 335 -16.17 -0.16 15.45
N THR A 336 -15.94 0.93 14.74
CA THR A 336 -15.80 2.27 15.31
C THR A 336 -16.46 3.32 14.44
N HIS A 337 -17.05 4.34 15.08
CA HIS A 337 -17.78 5.40 14.42
C HIS A 337 -16.83 6.37 13.68
N VAL A 338 -17.21 6.76 12.47
CA VAL A 338 -16.52 7.80 11.69
C VAL A 338 -17.04 9.17 12.10
N SER A 339 -16.22 10.02 12.71
CA SER A 339 -16.66 11.39 13.02
C SER A 339 -17.01 12.18 11.75
N ASP A 340 -17.94 13.12 11.84
CA ASP A 340 -18.38 13.96 10.71
C ASP A 340 -17.19 14.63 9.99
N GLU A 341 -16.21 15.14 10.76
CA GLU A 341 -15.00 15.74 10.21
C GLU A 341 -14.18 14.75 9.36
N VAL A 342 -14.03 13.51 9.82
CA VAL A 342 -13.31 12.47 9.06
C VAL A 342 -14.14 12.03 7.87
N ALA A 343 -15.46 11.92 8.01
CA ALA A 343 -16.36 11.61 6.90
C ALA A 343 -16.25 12.66 5.79
N GLU A 344 -16.28 13.96 6.12
CA GLU A 344 -16.08 15.06 5.16
C GLU A 344 -14.71 14.99 4.46
N GLN A 345 -13.64 14.67 5.19
CA GLN A 345 -12.30 14.51 4.61
C GLN A 345 -12.22 13.31 3.67
N LEU A 346 -12.83 12.19 4.06
CA LEU A 346 -12.91 11.01 3.21
C LEU A 346 -13.72 11.32 1.95
N GLU A 347 -14.86 11.97 2.05
CA GLU A 347 -15.64 12.44 0.90
C GLU A 347 -14.79 13.28 -0.06
N ALA A 348 -14.03 14.24 0.47
CA ALA A 348 -13.14 15.08 -0.32
C ALA A 348 -12.03 14.30 -1.05
N LEU A 349 -11.67 13.11 -0.56
CA LEU A 349 -10.71 12.19 -1.18
C LEU A 349 -11.34 11.26 -2.25
N GLY A 350 -12.64 11.36 -2.54
CA GLY A 350 -13.34 10.39 -3.41
C GLY A 350 -13.89 9.17 -2.64
N TYR A 351 -13.86 9.29 -1.31
CA TYR A 351 -14.65 8.58 -0.32
C TYR A 351 -16.13 8.39 -0.67
N ALA A 352 -16.81 9.42 -1.22
CA ALA A 352 -18.29 9.58 -1.24
C ALA A 352 -19.11 8.37 -1.69
N ASP A 353 -20.20 8.03 -0.98
CA ASP A 353 -21.07 6.90 -1.37
C ASP A 353 -21.82 7.34 -2.63
N GLU A 354 -21.60 6.64 -3.75
CA GLU A 354 -22.39 6.81 -4.98
C GLU A 354 -23.64 5.94 -4.97
#